data_AF-A0A5K1AR58-F1
#
_entry.id   AF-A0A5K1AR58-F1
#
_cell.length_a   1.000
_cell.length_b   1.000
_cell.length_c   1.000
_cell.angle_alpha   90.00
_cell.angle_beta   90.00
_cell.angle_gamma   90.00
#
_symmetry.space_group_name_H-M   'P 1'
#
loop_
_entity.id
_entity.type
_entity.pdbx_description
1 polymer ?
#
loop_
_entity_poly.entity_id
_entity_poly.type
_entity_poly.pdbx_seq_one_letter_code
_entity_poly.pdbx_strand_id
1 'polypeptide(L)' 'WPGSYCDTRRGCCYPRTGKPAADFSIHGLWPNYDDGSYPSDCNRHSHFNISE' A
#
# COMPACT_ATOMS: atom_id res chain seq x y z
N TRP A 1 0.82 4.65 -8.91
CA TRP A 1 1.92 5.25 -9.69
C TRP A 1 2.71 6.19 -8.78
N PRO A 2 4.00 5.93 -8.49
CA PRO A 2 4.79 6.73 -7.56
C PRO A 2 4.92 8.21 -7.95
N GLY A 3 5.00 8.52 -9.25
CA GLY A 3 5.08 9.91 -9.73
C GLY A 3 3.89 10.76 -9.31
N SER A 4 2.67 10.27 -9.53
CA SER A 4 1.42 10.98 -9.16
C SER A 4 1.21 11.04 -7.64
N TYR A 5 1.81 10.14 -6.87
CA TYR A 5 1.79 10.23 -5.42
C TYR A 5 2.69 11.37 -4.93
N CYS A 6 3.87 11.49 -5.53
CA CYS A 6 4.93 12.42 -5.11
C CYS A 6 4.81 13.85 -5.66
N ASP A 7 4.04 14.11 -6.73
CA ASP A 7 3.90 15.47 -7.30
C ASP A 7 2.91 16.37 -6.54
N THR A 8 2.26 15.84 -5.51
CA THR A 8 1.24 16.55 -4.75
C THR A 8 1.84 17.51 -3.72
N ARG A 9 1.03 18.46 -3.24
CA ARG A 9 1.42 19.37 -2.14
C ARG A 9 1.66 18.66 -0.80
N ARG A 10 1.32 17.38 -0.68
CA ARG A 10 1.57 16.61 0.56
C ARG A 10 3.05 16.31 0.78
N GLY A 11 3.87 16.40 -0.27
CA GLY A 11 5.26 15.95 -0.25
C GLY A 11 5.35 14.43 -0.15
N CYS A 12 6.54 13.89 -0.44
CA CYS A 12 6.82 12.47 -0.28
C CYS A 12 8.29 12.25 0.09
N CYS A 13 8.58 11.10 0.69
CA CYS A 13 9.94 10.66 0.98
C CYS A 13 10.22 9.38 0.20
N TYR A 14 11.43 9.26 -0.34
CA TYR A 14 11.88 8.00 -0.91
C TYR A 14 12.25 6.99 0.19
N PRO A 15 12.13 5.68 -0.09
CA PRO A 15 12.67 4.65 0.80
C PRO A 15 14.17 4.81 1.03
N ARG A 16 14.69 4.16 2.09
CA ARG A 16 16.14 4.13 2.38
C ARG A 16 16.97 3.46 1.27
N THR A 17 16.33 2.66 0.43
CA THR A 17 16.93 2.00 -0.74
C THR A 17 17.05 2.93 -1.95
N GLY A 18 16.56 4.17 -1.86
CA GLY A 18 16.68 5.20 -2.90
C GLY A 18 15.39 5.43 -3.69
N LYS A 19 15.51 6.21 -4.77
CA LYS A 19 14.37 6.55 -5.65
C LYS A 19 13.84 5.27 -6.32
N PRO A 20 12.53 4.99 -6.24
CA PRO A 20 11.93 3.85 -6.94
C PRO A 20 12.08 3.94 -8.45
N ALA A 21 12.04 2.79 -9.14
CA ALA A 21 11.93 2.75 -10.59
C ALA A 21 10.67 3.49 -11.07
N ALA A 22 10.71 4.03 -12.28
CA ALA A 22 9.57 4.69 -12.92
C ALA A 22 8.58 3.63 -13.46
N ASP A 23 8.01 2.85 -12.55
CA ASP A 23 7.06 1.78 -12.83
C ASP A 23 5.93 1.78 -11.77
N PHE A 24 4.87 1.00 -12.00
CA PHE A 24 3.79 0.82 -11.04
C PHE A 24 4.29 0.13 -9.77
N SER A 25 3.82 0.63 -8.63
CA SER A 25 4.08 0.07 -7.31
C SER A 25 2.82 -0.53 -6.72
N ILE A 26 2.98 -1.60 -5.95
CA ILE A 26 1.89 -2.21 -5.19
C ILE A 26 1.48 -1.26 -4.05
N HIS A 27 0.19 -0.96 -3.94
CA HIS A 27 -0.39 -0.29 -2.76
C HIS A 27 -0.93 -1.34 -1.79
N GLY A 28 -1.73 -2.28 -2.28
CA GLY A 28 -2.26 -3.37 -1.48
C GLY A 28 -3.06 -4.36 -2.30
N LEU A 29 -3.46 -5.44 -1.61
CA LEU A 29 -4.45 -6.41 -2.07
C LEU A 29 -5.60 -6.37 -1.06
N TRP A 30 -6.80 -6.03 -1.52
CA TRP A 30 -7.94 -5.78 -0.63
C TRP A 30 -9.10 -6.71 -0.97
N PRO A 31 -9.58 -7.52 -0.02
CA PRO A 31 -10.87 -8.19 -0.14
C PRO A 31 -11.99 -7.16 -0.28
N ASN A 32 -12.98 -7.44 -1.12
CA ASN A 32 -14.09 -6.53 -1.39
C ASN A 32 -15.34 -7.34 -1.73
N TYR A 33 -16.51 -6.78 -1.47
CA TYR A 33 -17.80 -7.36 -1.83
C TYR A 33 -18.39 -6.64 -3.05
N ASP A 34 -19.28 -7.32 -3.79
CA ASP A 34 -19.93 -6.76 -4.99
C ASP A 34 -20.87 -5.59 -4.67
N ASP A 35 -21.28 -5.44 -3.40
CA ASP A 35 -22.09 -4.30 -2.93
C ASP A 35 -21.27 -3.03 -2.65
N GLY A 36 -19.94 -3.09 -2.84
CA GLY A 36 -19.00 -2.01 -2.61
C GLY A 36 -18.56 -1.82 -1.15
N SER A 37 -19.13 -2.58 -0.22
CA SER A 37 -18.58 -2.69 1.14
C SER A 37 -17.36 -3.61 1.14
N TYR A 38 -16.48 -3.45 2.12
CA TYR A 38 -15.28 -4.29 2.23
C TYR A 38 -15.02 -4.67 3.69
N PRO A 39 -14.55 -5.89 3.95
CA PRO A 39 -14.13 -6.27 5.28
C PRO A 39 -12.72 -5.75 5.56
N SER A 40 -12.45 -5.36 6.81
CA SER A 40 -11.12 -4.97 7.29
C SER A 40 -10.88 -5.55 8.68
N ASP A 41 -9.61 -5.81 9.03
CA ASP A 41 -9.20 -6.31 10.35
C ASP A 41 -9.91 -7.60 10.80
N CYS A 42 -10.10 -8.56 9.88
CA CYS A 42 -10.89 -9.78 10.11
C CYS A 42 -10.37 -10.66 11.27
N ASN A 43 -9.06 -10.59 11.59
CA ASN A 43 -8.47 -11.30 12.72
C ASN A 43 -7.39 -10.45 13.41
N ARG A 44 -7.73 -9.87 14.56
CA ARG A 44 -6.81 -9.02 15.36
C ARG A 44 -5.68 -9.78 16.07
N HIS A 45 -5.77 -11.10 16.13
CA HIS A 45 -4.73 -11.94 16.74
C HIS A 45 -3.72 -12.47 15.72
N SER A 46 -3.99 -12.28 14.42
CA SER A 46 -3.06 -12.62 13.34
C SER A 46 -2.13 -11.45 13.10
N HIS A 47 -1.05 -11.38 13.87
CA HIS A 47 -0.02 -10.37 13.69
C HIS A 47 0.82 -10.65 12.44
N PHE A 48 1.28 -9.59 11.77
CA PHE A 48 2.23 -9.73 10.65
C PHE A 48 3.54 -10.33 11.14
N ASN A 49 3.97 -11.42 10.50
CA ASN A 49 5.24 -12.09 10.76
C ASN A 49 6.08 -12.03 9.48
N ILE A 50 7.22 -11.35 9.54
CA ILE A 50 8.12 -11.18 8.39
C ILE A 50 8.91 -12.45 8.04
N SER A 51 8.98 -13.41 8.96
CA SER A 51 9.78 -14.64 8.81
C SER A 51 8.97 -15.83 8.29
N GLU A 52 7.65 -15.69 8.20
CA GLU A 52 6.74 -16.69 7.63
C GLU A 52 6.64 -16.48 6.11
#